data_AF-A0A3D3I1N9-F1
#
_entry.id   AF-A0A3D3I1N9-F1
#
_cell.length_a   1.000
_cell.length_b   1.000
_cell.length_c   1.000
_cell.angle_alpha   90.00
_cell.angle_beta   90.00
_cell.angle_gamma   90.00
#
_symmetry.space_group_name_H-M   'P 1'
#
loop_
_entity.id
_entity.type
_entity.pdbx_description
1 polymer ?
#
loop_
_entity_poly.entity_id
_entity_poly.type
_entity_poly.pdbx_seq_one_letter_code
_entity_poly.pdbx_strand_id
1 'polypeptide(L)'
;MDPRLKDLLSFGPPPGVHYPLPLDRTPERVAQAHGLLEVECLEGFDSPLKIAMLSRALCDQPEGLPPVAALCVYPAFVLAGQGALGGRGVRLSTVAGG
;
A
#
# COMPACT_ATOMS: atom_id res chain seq x y z
N MET A 1 2.31 -29.44 -12.37
CA MET A 1 1.96 -28.14 -11.75
C MET A 1 1.21 -28.46 -10.46
N ASP A 2 1.64 -27.92 -9.31
CA ASP A 2 0.96 -28.16 -8.02
C ASP A 2 -0.52 -27.74 -8.15
N PRO A 3 -1.49 -28.60 -7.83
CA PRO A 3 -2.92 -28.26 -7.89
C PRO A 3 -3.25 -26.95 -7.16
N ARG A 4 -2.57 -26.68 -6.04
CA ARG A 4 -2.73 -25.48 -5.22
C ARG A 4 -2.26 -24.20 -5.93
N LEU A 5 -1.31 -24.32 -6.86
CA LEU A 5 -0.88 -23.19 -7.71
C LEU A 5 -1.93 -22.84 -8.76
N LYS A 6 -2.67 -23.85 -9.25
CA LYS A 6 -3.69 -23.66 -10.28
C LYS A 6 -4.89 -22.87 -9.73
N ASP A 7 -5.25 -23.14 -8.48
CA ASP A 7 -6.29 -22.40 -7.76
C ASP A 7 -5.84 -20.96 -7.44
N LEU A 8 -4.56 -20.77 -7.08
CA LEU A 8 -4.01 -19.42 -6.84
C LEU A 8 -4.00 -18.56 -8.12
N LEU A 9 -3.72 -19.15 -9.27
CA LEU A 9 -3.78 -18.48 -10.58
C LEU A 9 -5.22 -18.19 -11.04
N SER A 10 -6.22 -18.80 -10.40
CA SER A 10 -7.64 -18.52 -10.62
C SER A 10 -8.19 -17.46 -9.65
N PHE A 11 -7.38 -16.97 -8.71
CA PHE A 11 -7.74 -15.88 -7.82
C PHE A 11 -7.62 -14.53 -8.56
N GLY A 12 -8.76 -13.94 -8.86
CA GLY A 12 -8.86 -12.66 -9.55
C GLY A 12 -10.16 -12.57 -10.36
N PRO A 13 -10.58 -11.38 -10.78
CA PRO A 13 -11.68 -11.26 -11.72
C PRO A 13 -11.34 -12.07 -12.99
N PRO A 14 -12.32 -12.75 -13.60
CA PRO A 14 -12.10 -13.44 -14.87
C PRO A 14 -11.50 -12.48 -15.90
N PRO A 15 -10.62 -12.97 -16.80
CA PRO A 15 -10.11 -12.16 -17.89
C PRO A 15 -11.26 -11.45 -18.63
N GLY A 16 -11.20 -10.13 -18.75
CA GLY A 16 -12.24 -9.32 -19.39
C GLY A 16 -13.31 -8.74 -18.45
N VAL A 17 -13.29 -9.09 -17.15
CA VAL A 17 -14.12 -8.41 -16.15
C VAL A 17 -13.38 -7.17 -15.64
N HIS A 18 -13.74 -6.00 -16.18
CA HIS A 18 -13.41 -4.73 -15.54
C HIS A 18 -14.24 -4.63 -14.26
N TYR A 19 -13.61 -4.51 -13.10
CA TYR A 19 -14.27 -3.91 -11.95
C TYR A 19 -14.29 -2.40 -12.20
N PRO A 20 -15.43 -1.78 -12.54
CA PRO A 20 -15.55 -0.37 -12.25
C PRO A 20 -15.51 -0.30 -10.72
N LEU A 21 -14.46 0.25 -10.15
CA LEU A 21 -14.69 1.13 -9.02
C LEU A 21 -15.34 2.35 -9.66
N PRO A 22 -16.68 2.53 -9.59
CA PRO A 22 -17.28 3.72 -10.13
C PRO A 22 -16.97 4.80 -9.11
N LEU A 23 -15.72 5.26 -9.04
CA LEU A 23 -15.38 6.44 -8.27
C LEU A 23 -15.94 7.60 -9.11
N ASP A 24 -17.21 7.97 -8.88
CA ASP A 24 -17.50 9.39 -9.03
C ASP A 24 -16.45 10.11 -8.18
N ARG A 25 -15.73 11.03 -8.82
CA ARG A 25 -14.58 11.71 -8.23
C ARG A 25 -15.02 12.80 -7.26
N THR A 26 -16.10 12.54 -6.55
CA THR A 26 -16.60 13.40 -5.49
C THR A 26 -15.55 13.47 -4.38
N PRO A 27 -15.35 14.64 -3.74
CA PRO A 27 -14.37 14.80 -2.68
C PRO A 27 -14.53 13.76 -1.56
N GLU A 28 -15.77 13.42 -1.19
CA GLU A 28 -16.09 12.44 -0.15
C GLU A 28 -15.59 11.04 -0.50
N ARG A 29 -15.78 10.61 -1.76
CA ARG A 29 -15.32 9.29 -2.21
C ARG A 29 -13.82 9.23 -2.39
N VAL A 30 -13.20 10.33 -2.81
CA VAL A 30 -11.73 10.42 -2.86
C VAL A 30 -11.15 10.32 -1.46
N ALA A 31 -11.72 11.02 -0.48
CA ALA A 31 -11.30 10.93 0.92
C ALA A 31 -11.48 9.52 1.48
N GLN A 32 -12.63 8.89 1.20
CA GLN A 32 -12.88 7.50 1.60
C GLN A 32 -11.87 6.53 0.97
N ALA A 33 -11.64 6.63 -0.34
CA ALA A 33 -10.71 5.74 -1.05
C ALA A 33 -9.27 5.95 -0.57
N HIS A 34 -8.87 7.19 -0.31
CA HIS A 34 -7.52 7.51 0.17
C HIS A 34 -7.17 6.78 1.47
N GLY A 35 -8.09 6.69 2.42
CA GLY A 35 -7.89 5.95 3.67
C GLY A 35 -7.83 4.42 3.51
N LEU A 36 -8.12 3.90 2.32
CA LEU A 36 -8.03 2.47 1.98
C LEU A 36 -6.75 2.12 1.21
N LEU A 37 -5.94 3.12 0.83
CA LEU A 37 -4.74 2.89 0.02
C LEU A 37 -3.60 2.32 0.87
N GLU A 38 -2.89 1.36 0.29
CA GLU A 38 -1.50 1.06 0.69
C GLU A 38 -0.56 1.73 -0.32
N VAL A 39 0.43 2.46 0.19
CA VAL A 39 1.48 3.04 -0.64
C VAL A 39 2.62 2.04 -0.72
N GLU A 40 2.99 1.64 -1.92
CA GLU A 40 3.99 0.59 -2.15
C GLU A 40 5.37 1.18 -2.45
N CYS A 41 6.40 0.58 -1.85
CA CYS A 41 7.81 0.82 -2.15
C CYS A 41 8.48 -0.54 -2.36
N LEU A 42 8.30 -1.08 -3.57
CA LEU A 42 8.68 -2.44 -3.98
C LEU A 42 9.41 -2.43 -5.34
N GLU A 43 10.22 -1.42 -5.60
CA GLU A 43 10.80 -1.13 -6.92
C GLU A 43 12.12 -1.87 -7.18
N GLY A 44 12.69 -2.53 -6.15
CA GLY A 44 13.89 -3.35 -6.27
C GLY A 44 15.20 -2.59 -6.08
N PHE A 45 15.18 -1.27 -6.09
CA PHE A 45 16.31 -0.38 -5.76
C PHE A 45 15.99 0.51 -4.54
N ASP A 46 15.12 0.03 -3.66
CA ASP A 46 14.71 0.74 -2.45
C ASP A 46 15.86 0.84 -1.44
N SER A 47 15.81 1.86 -0.58
CA SER A 47 16.84 2.13 0.42
C SER A 47 16.24 2.63 1.74
N PRO A 48 16.92 2.49 2.89
CA PRO A 48 16.39 2.96 4.17
C PRO A 48 16.08 4.47 4.16
N LEU A 49 16.88 5.27 3.45
CA LEU A 49 16.63 6.71 3.31
C LEU A 49 15.34 6.97 2.54
N LYS A 50 15.10 6.26 1.42
CA LYS A 50 13.86 6.38 0.65
C LYS A 50 12.64 6.01 1.52
N ILE A 51 12.73 4.93 2.30
CA ILE A 51 11.68 4.50 3.22
C ILE A 51 11.39 5.56 4.28
N ALA A 52 12.42 6.19 4.85
CA ALA A 52 12.25 7.26 5.82
C ALA A 52 11.58 8.50 5.21
N MET A 53 11.99 8.90 4.01
CA MET A 53 11.40 10.02 3.28
C MET A 53 9.92 9.78 2.95
N LEU A 54 9.58 8.58 2.44
CA LEU A 54 8.19 8.20 2.18
C LEU A 54 7.37 8.16 3.46
N SER A 55 7.87 7.52 4.52
CA SER A 55 7.20 7.47 5.81
C SER A 55 6.87 8.86 6.34
N ARG A 56 7.81 9.81 6.19
CA ARG A 56 7.59 11.21 6.58
C ARG A 56 6.50 11.87 5.75
N ALA A 57 6.54 11.72 4.42
CA ALA A 57 5.52 12.28 3.52
C ALA A 57 4.12 11.74 3.82
N LEU A 58 3.99 10.46 4.22
CA LEU A 58 2.72 9.85 4.61
C LEU A 58 2.21 10.32 5.98
N CYS A 59 3.08 10.88 6.83
CA CYS A 59 2.68 11.46 8.10
C CYS A 59 2.28 12.95 7.97
N ASP A 60 2.79 13.64 6.95
CA ASP A 60 2.57 15.07 6.70
C ASP A 60 1.51 15.30 5.60
N GLN A 61 0.43 14.50 5.60
CA GLN A 61 -0.58 14.58 4.55
C GLN A 61 -1.43 15.87 4.61
N PRO A 62 -1.97 16.31 3.47
CA PRO A 62 -2.81 17.50 3.41
C PRO A 62 -4.01 17.44 4.36
N GLU A 63 -4.35 18.57 4.95
CA GLU A 63 -5.51 18.69 5.84
C GLU A 63 -6.81 18.32 5.11
N GLY A 64 -7.69 17.56 5.78
CA GLY A 64 -8.99 17.14 5.24
C GLY A 64 -9.00 15.76 4.56
N LEU A 65 -7.85 15.09 4.42
CA LEU A 65 -7.79 13.68 4.01
C LEU A 65 -7.43 12.78 5.21
N PRO A 66 -8.06 11.60 5.35
CA PRO A 66 -7.61 10.62 6.33
C PRO A 66 -6.24 10.07 5.96
N PRO A 67 -5.41 9.61 6.90
CA PRO A 67 -4.17 8.90 6.58
C PRO A 67 -4.41 7.71 5.65
N VAL A 68 -3.46 7.41 4.77
CA VAL A 68 -3.46 6.13 4.04
C VAL A 68 -3.43 4.95 5.01
N ALA A 69 -3.92 3.79 4.58
CA ALA A 69 -4.02 2.61 5.43
C ALA A 69 -2.63 2.09 5.86
N ALA A 70 -1.69 1.98 4.90
CA ALA A 70 -0.37 1.45 5.17
C ALA A 70 0.72 1.92 4.19
N LEU A 71 1.96 1.75 4.60
CA LEU A 71 3.15 1.71 3.75
C LEU A 71 3.56 0.24 3.57
N CYS A 72 3.58 -0.25 2.34
CA CYS A 72 4.05 -1.60 2.00
C CYS A 72 5.50 -1.57 1.50
N VAL A 73 6.37 -2.32 2.16
CA VAL A 73 7.81 -2.39 1.83
C VAL A 73 8.30 -3.83 1.73
N TYR A 74 9.46 -4.04 1.10
CA TYR A 74 10.12 -5.35 1.17
C TYR A 74 10.50 -5.74 2.61
N PRO A 75 10.58 -7.04 2.93
CA PRO A 75 10.91 -7.52 4.28
C PRO A 75 12.17 -6.90 4.87
N ALA A 76 13.20 -6.68 4.04
CA ALA A 76 14.47 -6.08 4.45
C ALA A 76 14.34 -4.66 5.02
N PHE A 77 13.24 -3.95 4.72
CA PHE A 77 13.01 -2.57 5.16
C PHE A 77 11.96 -2.42 6.26
N VAL A 78 11.39 -3.51 6.76
CA VAL A 78 10.32 -3.46 7.77
C VAL A 78 10.77 -2.68 9.01
N LEU A 79 11.96 -2.95 9.53
CA LEU A 79 12.47 -2.25 10.73
C LEU A 79 12.73 -0.76 10.47
N ALA A 80 13.24 -0.41 9.28
CA ALA A 80 13.43 0.98 8.89
C ALA A 80 12.08 1.72 8.80
N GLY A 81 11.07 1.09 8.21
CA GLY A 81 9.72 1.64 8.13
C GLY A 81 9.04 1.80 9.48
N GLN A 82 9.16 0.80 10.38
CA GLN A 82 8.60 0.87 11.74
C GLN A 82 9.16 2.06 12.51
N GLY A 83 10.49 2.24 12.47
CA GLY A 83 11.16 3.36 13.12
C GLY A 83 10.73 4.71 12.54
N ALA A 84 10.58 4.80 11.22
CA ALA A 84 10.24 6.05 10.55
C ALA A 84 8.77 6.47 10.73
N LEU A 85 7.82 5.54 10.73
CA LEU A 85 6.39 5.82 10.90
C LEU A 85 6.04 6.19 12.35
N GLY A 86 6.75 5.64 13.34
CA GLY A 86 6.66 6.07 14.74
C GLY A 86 5.25 6.09 15.34
N GLY A 87 4.34 5.23 14.86
CA GLY A 87 2.97 5.12 15.36
C GLY A 87 2.00 6.23 14.93
N ARG A 88 2.33 7.02 13.90
CA ARG A 88 1.58 8.22 13.46
C ARG A 88 0.30 7.93 12.65
N GLY A 89 -0.34 6.79 12.85
CA GLY A 89 -1.62 6.46 12.23
C GLY A 89 -1.57 5.78 10.86
N VAL A 90 -0.38 5.58 10.29
CA VAL A 90 -0.17 4.76 9.08
C VAL A 90 0.44 3.42 9.49
N ARG A 91 -0.14 2.30 9.03
CA ARG A 91 0.37 0.96 9.33
C ARG A 91 1.57 0.63 8.43
N LEU A 92 2.28 -0.43 8.79
CA LEU A 92 3.31 -1.01 7.93
C LEU A 92 2.87 -2.39 7.48
N SER A 93 2.94 -2.64 6.18
CA SER A 93 2.71 -3.95 5.55
C SER A 93 3.97 -4.40 4.80
N THR A 94 4.01 -5.68 4.45
CA THR A 94 5.12 -6.25 3.69
C THR A 94 4.63 -7.41 2.83
N VAL A 95 5.37 -7.69 1.76
CA VAL A 95 5.19 -8.86 0.92
C VAL A 95 5.99 -10.05 1.46
N ALA A 96 5.63 -11.27 1.07
CA ALA A 96 6.28 -12.48 1.58
C ALA A 96 7.67 -12.75 0.96
N GLY A 97 8.05 -12.05 -0.11
CA GLY A 97 9.33 -12.21 -0.80
C GLY A 97 9.83 -10.89 -1.40
N GLY A 98 11.09 -10.86 -1.81
CA GLY A 98 11.79 -9.66 -2.30
C GLY A 98 13.28 -9.86 -2.35
#